data_AF-A0A5S4ZPL0-F1
#
_entry.id   AF-A0A5S4ZPL0-F1
#
_cell.length_a   1.000
_cell.length_b   1.000
_cell.length_c   1.000
_cell.angle_alpha   90.00
_cell.angle_beta   90.00
_cell.angle_gamma   90.00
#
_symmetry.space_group_name_H-M   'P 1'
#
loop_
_entity.id
_entity.type
_entity.pdbx_description
1 polymer ?
#
loop_
_entity_poly.entity_id
_entity_poly.type
_entity_poly.pdbx_seq_one_letter_code
_entity_poly.pdbx_strand_id
1 'polypeptide(L)'
;MLNLFKAMNAKLQLREFDPMTVQRIKEGAYLVKMISETQVAARKCEFFASNAVDQEIKNAFEDEAKILKQGARTLQQYYESITTE
;
A
#
# COMPACT_ATOMS: atom_id res chain seq x y z
N MET A 1 -3.99 46.94 -9.74
CA MET A 1 -3.16 45.79 -9.31
C MET A 1 -3.94 44.71 -8.56
N LEU A 2 -5.01 45.02 -7.81
CA LEU A 2 -5.88 44.01 -7.18
C LEU A 2 -6.73 43.17 -8.15
N ASN A 3 -7.02 43.69 -9.35
CA ASN A 3 -7.87 42.98 -10.33
C ASN A 3 -7.14 41.90 -11.14
N LEU A 4 -5.80 41.91 -11.19
CA LEU A 4 -5.03 40.84 -11.87
C LEU A 4 -5.03 39.54 -11.05
N PHE A 5 -4.91 39.66 -9.73
CA PHE A 5 -4.96 38.50 -8.82
C PHE A 5 -6.33 37.83 -8.77
N LYS A 6 -7.42 38.57 -9.04
CA LYS A 6 -8.77 38.02 -9.10
C LYS A 6 -9.00 37.18 -10.37
N ALA A 7 -8.30 37.50 -11.47
CA ALA A 7 -8.38 36.75 -12.73
C ALA A 7 -7.56 35.44 -12.70
N MET A 8 -6.45 35.39 -11.96
CA MET A 8 -5.68 34.15 -11.78
C MET A 8 -6.36 33.14 -10.84
N ASN A 9 -7.28 33.61 -9.98
CA ASN A 9 -8.12 32.77 -9.11
C ASN A 9 -9.46 32.38 -9.74
N ALA A 10 -9.70 32.74 -11.00
CA ALA A 10 -10.85 32.27 -11.75
C ALA A 10 -10.63 30.80 -12.12
N LYS A 11 -10.85 29.92 -11.14
CA LYS A 11 -11.20 28.53 -11.35
C LYS A 11 -10.18 27.75 -12.21
N LEU A 12 -9.08 27.35 -11.59
CA LEU A 12 -8.80 25.92 -11.65
C LEU A 12 -9.98 25.25 -10.91
N GLN A 13 -11.10 25.05 -11.61
CA GLN A 13 -12.00 23.99 -11.19
C GLN A 13 -11.17 22.74 -11.38
N LEU A 14 -10.46 22.32 -10.31
CA LEU A 14 -10.05 20.95 -10.17
C LEU A 14 -11.32 20.18 -10.48
N ARG A 15 -11.35 19.55 -11.65
CA ARG A 15 -12.46 18.70 -12.07
C ARG A 15 -12.64 17.77 -10.89
N GLU A 16 -13.74 17.92 -10.15
CA GLU A 16 -14.01 17.04 -9.05
C GLU A 16 -13.96 15.64 -9.65
N PHE A 17 -13.02 14.84 -9.17
CA PHE A 17 -12.91 13.47 -9.62
C PHE A 17 -14.27 12.84 -9.42
N ASP A 18 -14.72 12.08 -10.41
CA ASP A 18 -15.96 11.36 -10.26
C ASP A 18 -15.83 10.44 -9.02
N PRO A 19 -16.94 10.14 -8.32
CA PRO A 19 -16.88 9.36 -7.09
C PRO A 19 -16.14 8.02 -7.22
N MET A 20 -16.15 7.40 -8.42
CA MET A 20 -15.43 6.15 -8.65
C MET A 20 -13.92 6.37 -8.68
N THR A 21 -13.45 7.44 -9.31
CA THR A 21 -12.01 7.79 -9.28
C THR A 21 -11.54 8.10 -7.86
N VAL A 22 -12.32 8.84 -7.07
CA VAL A 22 -12.00 9.09 -5.65
C VAL A 22 -11.93 7.78 -4.86
N GLN A 23 -12.87 6.87 -5.12
CA GLN A 23 -12.89 5.56 -4.47
C GLN A 23 -11.66 4.72 -4.85
N ARG A 24 -11.30 4.64 -6.14
CA ARG A 24 -10.10 3.94 -6.61
C ARG A 24 -8.82 4.50 -5.96
N ILE A 25 -8.71 5.82 -5.78
CA ILE A 25 -7.57 6.44 -5.09
C ILE A 25 -7.50 5.98 -3.63
N LYS A 26 -8.64 5.96 -2.93
CA LYS A 26 -8.69 5.51 -1.53
C LYS A 26 -8.33 4.02 -1.40
N GLU A 27 -8.87 3.20 -2.27
CA GLU A 27 -8.57 1.76 -2.33
C GLU A 27 -7.10 1.52 -2.66
N GLY A 28 -6.54 2.23 -3.64
CA GLY A 28 -5.12 2.17 -3.97
C GLY A 28 -4.23 2.58 -2.80
N ALA A 29 -4.54 3.67 -2.11
CA ALA A 29 -3.80 4.12 -0.93
C ALA A 29 -3.85 3.08 0.21
N TYR A 30 -5.01 2.47 0.42
CA TYR A 30 -5.17 1.40 1.40
C TYR A 30 -4.33 0.17 1.04
N LEU A 31 -4.33 -0.25 -0.23
CA LEU A 31 -3.52 -1.38 -0.71
C LEU A 31 -2.03 -1.12 -0.53
N VAL A 32 -1.54 0.07 -0.87
CA VAL A 32 -0.12 0.44 -0.66
C VAL A 32 0.26 0.32 0.82
N LYS A 33 -0.60 0.80 1.72
CA LYS A 33 -0.38 0.66 3.17
C LYS A 33 -0.33 -0.82 3.58
N MET A 34 -1.30 -1.62 3.14
CA MET A 34 -1.36 -3.04 3.46
C MET A 34 -0.11 -3.79 2.96
N ILE A 35 0.30 -3.56 1.71
CA ILE A 35 1.53 -4.14 1.15
C ILE A 35 2.74 -3.82 2.02
N SER A 36 2.90 -2.56 2.41
CA SER A 36 4.00 -2.10 3.26
C SER A 36 3.98 -2.78 4.64
N GLU A 37 2.82 -2.83 5.30
CA GLU A 37 2.67 -3.47 6.61
C GLU A 37 2.93 -4.98 6.54
N THR A 38 2.45 -5.65 5.50
CA THR A 38 2.73 -7.08 5.26
C THR A 38 4.22 -7.34 5.04
N GLN A 39 4.92 -6.49 4.29
CA GLN A 39 6.38 -6.61 4.10
C GLN A 39 7.17 -6.36 5.38
N VAL A 40 6.72 -5.40 6.23
CA VAL A 40 7.32 -5.17 7.55
C VAL A 40 7.09 -6.37 8.46
N ALA A 41 5.88 -6.93 8.48
CA ALA A 41 5.55 -8.11 9.25
C ALA A 41 6.41 -9.32 8.82
N ALA A 42 6.56 -9.57 7.52
CA ALA A 42 7.41 -10.63 6.99
C ALA A 42 8.86 -10.49 7.49
N ARG A 43 9.44 -9.29 7.41
CA ARG A 43 10.81 -9.02 7.91
C ARG A 43 10.94 -9.24 9.41
N LYS A 44 9.90 -8.91 10.19
CA LYS A 44 9.89 -9.19 11.63
C LYS A 44 9.86 -10.69 11.91
N CYS A 45 9.06 -11.45 11.17
CA CYS A 45 9.05 -12.90 11.28
C CYS A 45 10.44 -13.49 10.96
N GLU A 46 11.09 -13.04 9.88
CA GLU A 46 12.46 -13.47 9.56
C GLU A 46 13.48 -13.12 10.66
N PHE A 47 13.35 -11.93 11.24
CA PHE A 47 14.18 -11.50 12.35
C PHE A 47 13.97 -12.42 13.57
N PHE A 48 12.72 -12.71 13.95
CA PHE A 48 12.44 -13.59 15.09
C PHE A 48 12.84 -15.03 14.84
N ALA A 49 12.63 -15.57 13.63
CA ALA A 49 13.12 -16.88 13.23
C ALA A 49 14.64 -17.01 13.39
N SER A 50 15.38 -15.97 13.00
CA SER A 50 16.86 -15.95 13.09
C SER A 50 17.38 -15.89 14.54
N ASN A 51 16.56 -15.41 15.47
CA ASN A 51 16.89 -15.32 16.91
C ASN A 51 16.28 -16.46 17.74
N ALA A 52 15.44 -17.29 17.16
CA ALA A 52 14.80 -18.39 17.86
C ALA A 52 15.79 -19.55 18.08
N VAL A 53 15.92 -19.96 19.35
CA VAL A 53 16.69 -21.14 19.75
C VAL A 53 15.87 -22.42 19.53
N ASP A 54 14.56 -22.32 19.73
CA ASP A 54 13.62 -23.41 19.50
C ASP A 54 13.31 -23.57 18.02
N GLN A 55 13.44 -24.81 17.51
CA GLN A 55 13.28 -25.11 16.09
C GLN A 55 11.82 -25.02 15.62
N GLU A 56 10.85 -25.32 16.48
CA GLU A 56 9.43 -25.22 16.15
C GLU A 56 9.02 -23.75 16.02
N ILE A 57 9.44 -22.92 16.97
CA ILE A 57 9.23 -21.46 16.92
C ILE A 57 9.89 -20.86 15.68
N LYS A 58 11.13 -21.27 15.36
CA LYS A 58 11.82 -20.85 14.16
C LYS A 58 11.01 -21.19 12.90
N ASN A 59 10.58 -22.44 12.77
CA ASN A 59 9.80 -22.89 11.61
C ASN A 59 8.49 -22.12 11.48
N ALA A 60 7.77 -21.88 12.59
CA ALA A 60 6.52 -21.12 12.58
C ALA A 60 6.72 -19.70 12.03
N PHE A 61 7.77 -19.01 12.46
CA PHE A 61 8.09 -17.67 11.93
C PHE A 61 8.55 -17.71 10.47
N GLU A 62 9.33 -18.71 10.05
CA GLU A 62 9.75 -18.85 8.65
C GLU A 62 8.57 -19.11 7.71
N ASP A 63 7.62 -19.94 8.14
CA ASP A 63 6.43 -20.24 7.34
C ASP A 63 5.49 -19.04 7.26
N GLU A 64 5.28 -18.33 8.38
CA GLU A 64 4.51 -17.08 8.36
C GLU A 64 5.18 -16.02 7.47
N ALA A 65 6.52 -15.90 7.50
CA ALA A 65 7.24 -14.99 6.61
C ALA A 65 7.02 -15.32 5.13
N LYS A 66 6.98 -16.61 4.76
CA LYS A 66 6.69 -17.04 3.38
C LYS A 66 5.26 -16.65 2.97
N ILE A 67 4.28 -16.90 3.84
CA ILE A 67 2.87 -16.57 3.60
C ILE A 67 2.72 -15.06 3.40
N LEU A 68 3.30 -14.25 4.28
CA LEU A 68 3.25 -12.79 4.19
C LEU A 68 3.92 -12.27 2.92
N LYS A 69 5.06 -12.84 2.50
CA LYS A 69 5.71 -12.49 1.23
C LYS A 69 4.85 -12.82 0.02
N GLN A 70 4.19 -13.97 0.02
CA GLN A 70 3.25 -14.34 -1.04
C GLN A 70 2.04 -13.40 -1.04
N GLY A 71 1.45 -13.12 0.12
CA GLY A 71 0.34 -12.18 0.26
C GLY A 71 0.69 -10.78 -0.25
N ALA A 72 1.87 -10.25 0.10
CA ALA A 72 2.35 -8.97 -0.41
C ALA A 72 2.47 -8.94 -1.94
N ARG A 73 2.91 -10.04 -2.57
CA ARG A 73 2.97 -10.15 -4.03
C ARG A 73 1.58 -10.17 -4.66
N THR A 74 0.64 -10.90 -4.08
CA THR A 74 -0.76 -10.93 -4.56
C THR A 74 -1.40 -9.55 -4.45
N LEU A 75 -1.20 -8.85 -3.33
CA LEU A 75 -1.70 -7.49 -3.15
C LEU A 75 -1.06 -6.51 -4.14
N GLN A 76 0.24 -6.66 -4.42
CA GLN A 76 0.94 -5.86 -5.42
C GLN A 76 0.37 -6.09 -6.83
N GLN A 77 0.14 -7.34 -7.23
CA GLN A 77 -0.48 -7.67 -8.52
C GLN A 77 -1.90 -7.09 -8.63
N TYR A 78 -2.67 -7.16 -7.54
CA TYR A 78 -4.00 -6.55 -7.50
C TYR A 78 -3.93 -5.03 -7.65
N TYR A 79 -3.03 -4.37 -6.90
CA TYR A 79 -2.79 -2.94 -7.02
C TYR A 79 -2.41 -2.53 -8.44
N GLU A 80 -1.52 -3.27 -9.10
CA GLU A 80 -1.14 -3.04 -10.49
C GLU A 80 -2.32 -3.21 -11.45
N SER A 81 -3.18 -4.21 -11.22
CA SER A 81 -4.37 -4.46 -12.07
C SER A 81 -5.42 -3.35 -12.01
N ILE A 82 -5.49 -2.59 -10.92
CA ILE A 82 -6.46 -1.48 -10.76
C ILE A 82 -5.86 -0.11 -11.11
N THR A 83 -4.53 -0.02 -11.27
CA THR A 83 -3.81 1.24 -11.55
C THR A 83 -3.23 1.29 -12.96
N THR A 84 -3.03 0.16 -13.61
CA THR A 84 -2.55 0.07 -15.00
C THR A 84 -3.76 -0.04 -15.93
N GLU A 85 -4.26 1.10 -16.41
CA GLU A 85 -5.14 1.19 -17.59
C GLU A 85 -4.32 1.24 -18.88
#